data_AF-A0A2E7P5C8-F1
#
_entry.id   AF-A0A2E7P5C8-F1
#
_cell.length_a   1.000
_cell.length_b   1.000
_cell.length_c   1.000
_cell.angle_alpha   90.00
_cell.angle_beta   90.00
_cell.angle_gamma   90.00
#
_symmetry.space_group_name_H-M   'P 1'
#
loop_
_entity.id
_entity.type
_entity.pdbx_description
1 polymer ?
#
loop_
_entity_poly.entity_id
_entity_poly.type
_entity_poly.pdbx_seq_one_letter_code
_entity_poly.pdbx_strand_id
1 'polypeptide(L)'
;MHLASKERRRCFLSTPNLNFVIACLQDLQFRETVLQSNLSVIDGMPIVWIARALGLPFTERVSGSTLFDALRSTAGRNGVDPMRIYFFGGLPGVAKLACEKINADRGGMQAVGYETPGFGTVEEMSSPETIAAINQSGADFLVVALAARKGQQWVQRNRDALQVPLMGHLGAVINFVAGTVSRAPVWVQKTGLEWAWRIKEEPALWRRYWNDGRTLLKLLWSVVIPAARAARRPAPAAAQFDAAGMELRLDHGTSELLLSGAIGQPNIGRWRSLLAQAAQGQGPVVLDCAQLTWIDSAAVGSLILLYAACMAAKRPWAIINPSASLRRQFELMCAQYLLEPLR
;
A
#
# COMPACT_ATOMS: atom_id res chain seq x y z
N MET A 1 -6.41 1.12 -13.78
CA MET A 1 -6.44 2.58 -13.58
C MET A 1 -7.38 3.27 -14.56
N HIS A 2 -7.26 3.09 -15.88
CA HIS A 2 -8.23 3.64 -16.84
C HIS A 2 -9.69 3.27 -16.55
N LEU A 3 -9.98 2.02 -16.19
CA LEU A 3 -11.34 1.63 -15.77
C LEU A 3 -11.86 2.45 -14.58
N ALA A 4 -11.03 2.60 -13.54
CA ALA A 4 -11.38 3.40 -12.36
C ALA A 4 -11.57 4.89 -12.70
N SER A 5 -10.77 5.44 -13.64
CA SER A 5 -10.98 6.78 -14.17
C SER A 5 -12.31 6.91 -14.93
N LYS A 6 -12.61 5.97 -15.86
CA LYS A 6 -13.84 5.96 -16.66
C LYS A 6 -15.10 5.81 -15.81
N GLU A 7 -15.07 4.91 -14.83
CA GLU A 7 -16.17 4.68 -13.89
C GLU A 7 -16.22 5.71 -12.75
N ARG A 8 -15.25 6.64 -12.71
CA ARG A 8 -14.96 7.52 -11.57
C ARG A 8 -14.92 6.79 -10.22
N ARG A 9 -14.50 5.53 -10.23
CA ARG A 9 -14.34 4.70 -9.03
C ARG A 9 -13.08 5.14 -8.28
N ARG A 10 -13.24 5.48 -7.00
CA ARG A 10 -12.11 5.82 -6.12
C ARG A 10 -11.10 4.67 -6.08
N CYS A 11 -9.84 5.02 -6.31
CA CYS A 11 -8.72 4.11 -6.31
C CYS A 11 -7.47 4.84 -5.82
N PHE A 12 -7.10 4.56 -4.57
CA PHE A 12 -5.89 5.04 -3.94
C PHE A 12 -4.74 4.07 -4.19
N LEU A 13 -3.65 4.59 -4.75
CA LEU A 13 -2.43 3.85 -5.06
C LEU A 13 -1.33 4.16 -4.04
N SER A 14 -0.75 3.09 -3.50
CA SER A 14 0.53 3.12 -2.79
C SER A 14 1.62 2.43 -3.58
N THR A 15 2.84 2.94 -3.44
CA THR A 15 4.06 2.37 -4.03
C THR A 15 5.05 2.00 -2.91
N PRO A 16 4.76 0.98 -2.06
CA PRO A 16 5.63 0.71 -0.93
C PRO A 16 7.04 0.38 -1.38
N ASN A 17 7.98 1.08 -0.77
CA ASN A 17 9.41 0.83 -0.85
C ASN A 17 9.95 0.51 0.55
N LEU A 18 11.26 0.32 0.71
CA LEU A 18 11.84 -0.01 2.02
C LEU A 18 11.50 1.03 3.10
N ASN A 19 11.48 2.32 2.75
CA ASN A 19 11.12 3.38 3.70
C ASN A 19 9.66 3.26 4.15
N PHE A 20 8.74 2.83 3.28
CA PHE A 20 7.35 2.53 3.65
C PHE A 20 7.27 1.36 4.62
N VAL A 21 8.01 0.26 4.36
CA VAL A 21 8.02 -0.90 5.25
C VAL A 21 8.47 -0.49 6.66
N ILE A 22 9.56 0.29 6.74
CA ILE A 22 10.07 0.80 8.01
C ILE A 22 9.03 1.68 8.70
N ALA A 23 8.40 2.60 7.96
CA ALA A 23 7.38 3.48 8.51
C ALA A 23 6.15 2.70 9.00
N CYS A 24 5.68 1.67 8.28
CA CYS A 24 4.58 0.81 8.71
C CYS A 24 4.91 0.02 9.98
N LEU A 25 6.17 -0.35 10.22
CA LEU A 25 6.57 -1.05 11.43
C LEU A 25 6.64 -0.13 12.66
N GLN A 26 6.92 1.15 12.45
CA GLN A 26 7.13 2.13 13.52
C GLN A 26 5.89 2.97 13.84
N ASP A 27 4.95 3.08 12.90
CA ASP A 27 3.81 3.98 13.00
C ASP A 27 2.52 3.31 12.50
N LEU A 28 1.56 3.17 13.42
CA LEU A 28 0.24 2.59 13.15
C LEU A 28 -0.58 3.44 12.17
N GLN A 29 -0.59 4.77 12.32
CA GLN A 29 -1.32 5.65 11.41
C GLN A 29 -0.74 5.57 9.99
N PHE A 30 0.58 5.49 9.84
CA PHE A 30 1.17 5.29 8.51
C PHE A 30 0.81 3.91 7.95
N ARG A 31 0.82 2.84 8.77
CA ARG A 31 0.36 1.52 8.33
C ARG A 31 -1.09 1.56 7.83
N GLU A 32 -1.97 2.24 8.54
CA GLU A 32 -3.37 2.43 8.16
C GLU A 32 -3.53 3.05 6.77
N THR A 33 -2.73 4.08 6.46
CA THR A 33 -2.77 4.72 5.14
C THR A 33 -2.50 3.72 4.01
N VAL A 34 -1.50 2.84 4.20
CA VAL A 34 -1.14 1.81 3.22
C VAL A 34 -2.22 0.73 3.13
N LEU A 35 -2.78 0.28 4.26
CA LEU A 35 -3.85 -0.72 4.28
C LEU A 35 -5.15 -0.24 3.62
N GLN A 36 -5.38 1.08 3.61
CA GLN A 36 -6.54 1.68 2.95
C GLN A 36 -6.31 1.94 1.45
N SER A 37 -5.16 1.55 0.90
CA SER A 37 -4.89 1.64 -0.53
C SER A 37 -5.66 0.56 -1.30
N ASN A 38 -6.29 0.95 -2.40
CA ASN A 38 -6.96 0.01 -3.30
C ASN A 38 -5.97 -0.79 -4.15
N LEU A 39 -4.77 -0.22 -4.39
CA LEU A 39 -3.70 -0.87 -5.13
C LEU A 39 -2.37 -0.55 -4.45
N SER A 40 -1.57 -1.59 -4.21
CA SER A 40 -0.23 -1.48 -3.64
C SER A 40 0.75 -2.21 -4.54
N VAL A 41 1.70 -1.47 -5.12
CA VAL A 41 2.72 -2.02 -6.04
C VAL A 41 4.10 -1.95 -5.40
N ILE A 42 4.91 -3.00 -5.58
CA ILE A 42 6.24 -3.06 -4.98
C ILE A 42 7.17 -2.07 -5.69
N ASP A 43 7.58 -1.01 -4.99
CA ASP A 43 8.51 0.01 -5.47
C ASP A 43 9.88 -0.07 -4.78
N GLY A 44 10.51 -1.24 -4.84
CA GLY A 44 11.90 -1.37 -4.41
C GLY A 44 12.42 -2.79 -4.49
N MET A 45 13.66 -2.96 -4.96
CA MET A 45 14.32 -4.26 -4.95
C MET A 45 14.44 -4.90 -3.56
N PRO A 46 14.64 -4.15 -2.45
CA PRO A 46 14.65 -4.75 -1.12
C PRO A 46 13.39 -5.54 -0.78
N ILE A 47 12.21 -5.05 -1.17
CA ILE A 47 10.95 -5.77 -0.92
C ILE A 47 10.85 -7.01 -1.82
N VAL A 48 11.28 -6.92 -3.07
CA VAL A 48 11.36 -8.08 -3.98
C VAL A 48 12.30 -9.16 -3.39
N TRP A 49 13.45 -8.78 -2.83
CA TRP A 49 14.37 -9.72 -2.19
C TRP A 49 13.77 -10.38 -0.95
N ILE A 50 13.08 -9.60 -0.10
CA ILE A 50 12.36 -10.13 1.07
C ILE A 50 11.28 -11.12 0.61
N ALA A 51 10.47 -10.75 -0.37
CA ALA A 51 9.43 -11.61 -0.93
C ALA A 51 10.01 -12.94 -1.45
N ARG A 52 11.11 -12.89 -2.21
CA ARG A 52 11.81 -14.10 -2.69
C ARG A 52 12.36 -14.94 -1.55
N ALA A 53 12.96 -14.33 -0.53
CA ALA A 53 13.46 -15.04 0.65
C ALA A 53 12.35 -15.76 1.42
N LEU A 54 11.13 -15.20 1.41
CA LEU A 54 9.92 -15.78 1.99
C LEU A 54 9.19 -16.77 1.05
N GLY A 55 9.70 -17.01 -0.16
CA GLY A 55 9.06 -17.90 -1.14
C GLY A 55 7.81 -17.33 -1.80
N LEU A 56 7.58 -16.02 -1.71
CA LEU A 56 6.44 -15.36 -2.35
C LEU A 56 6.67 -15.14 -3.85
N PRO A 57 5.63 -15.22 -4.69
CA PRO A 57 5.76 -15.20 -6.16
C PRO A 57 5.96 -13.78 -6.74
N PHE A 58 6.63 -12.88 -6.01
CA PHE A 58 6.92 -11.53 -6.48
C PHE A 58 8.31 -11.48 -7.11
N THR A 59 8.35 -11.34 -8.43
CA THR A 59 9.59 -11.36 -9.21
C THR A 59 10.02 -9.97 -9.68
N GLU A 60 9.09 -9.04 -9.80
CA GLU A 60 9.30 -7.73 -10.41
C GLU A 60 8.99 -6.56 -9.48
N ARG A 61 9.61 -5.42 -9.81
CA ARG A 61 9.40 -4.13 -9.17
C ARG A 61 8.64 -3.23 -10.14
N VAL A 62 7.62 -2.56 -9.66
CA VAL A 62 6.86 -1.56 -10.41
C VAL A 62 6.96 -0.23 -9.69
N SER A 63 7.83 0.65 -10.19
CA SER A 63 7.99 1.98 -9.58
C SER A 63 6.84 2.91 -9.91
N GLY A 64 6.64 3.92 -9.07
CA GLY A 64 5.72 5.01 -9.37
C GLY A 64 6.01 5.68 -10.72
N SER A 65 7.30 5.84 -11.08
CA SER A 65 7.70 6.40 -12.38
C SER A 65 7.43 5.47 -13.55
N THR A 66 7.66 4.16 -13.42
CA THR A 66 7.30 3.18 -14.47
C THR A 66 5.80 3.17 -14.71
N LEU A 67 5.00 3.20 -13.64
CA LEU A 67 3.55 3.26 -13.76
C LEU A 67 3.10 4.55 -14.45
N PHE A 68 3.67 5.69 -14.06
CA PHE A 68 3.36 6.98 -14.65
C PHE A 68 3.73 7.02 -16.15
N ASP A 69 4.91 6.53 -16.51
CA ASP A 69 5.37 6.46 -17.90
C ASP A 69 4.51 5.51 -18.75
N ALA A 70 4.06 4.38 -18.17
CA ALA A 70 3.14 3.46 -18.82
C ALA A 70 1.80 4.16 -19.12
N LEU A 71 1.21 4.84 -18.15
CA LEU A 71 -0.02 5.63 -18.34
C LEU A 71 0.17 6.72 -19.41
N ARG A 72 1.31 7.42 -19.40
CA ARG A 72 1.65 8.46 -20.39
C ARG A 72 1.74 7.91 -21.81
N SER A 73 2.18 6.66 -21.94
CA SER A 73 2.35 5.97 -23.22
C SER A 73 1.09 5.22 -23.69
N THR A 74 0.02 5.17 -22.89
CA THR A 74 -1.14 4.31 -23.17
C THR A 74 -2.19 4.99 -24.05
N ALA A 75 -2.42 6.30 -23.92
CA ALA A 75 -3.48 6.97 -24.71
C ALA A 75 -3.02 7.36 -26.12
N GLY A 76 -3.97 7.34 -27.06
CA GLY A 76 -3.74 7.33 -28.52
C GLY A 76 -3.61 5.92 -29.12
N ARG A 77 -3.38 4.89 -28.29
CA ARG A 77 -3.52 3.48 -28.67
C ARG A 77 -4.88 2.97 -28.17
N ASN A 78 -5.63 2.27 -29.02
CA ASN A 78 -6.90 1.62 -28.68
C ASN A 78 -8.09 2.55 -28.29
N GLY A 79 -8.11 3.82 -28.73
CA GLY A 79 -9.27 4.70 -28.55
C GLY A 79 -9.52 5.16 -27.10
N VAL A 80 -8.48 5.20 -26.26
CA VAL A 80 -8.57 5.69 -24.88
C VAL A 80 -8.24 7.18 -24.83
N ASP A 81 -9.12 7.97 -24.20
CA ASP A 81 -8.91 9.41 -23.98
C ASP A 81 -7.69 9.69 -23.08
N PRO A 82 -6.98 10.81 -23.29
CA PRO A 82 -5.90 11.23 -22.42
C PRO A 82 -6.35 11.36 -20.96
N MET A 83 -5.55 10.85 -20.04
CA MET A 83 -5.83 10.96 -18.60
C MET A 83 -5.55 12.38 -18.11
N ARG A 84 -6.53 13.03 -17.48
CA ARG A 84 -6.34 14.38 -16.91
C ARG A 84 -5.65 14.30 -15.56
N ILE A 85 -4.55 15.03 -15.41
CA ILE A 85 -3.67 14.93 -14.24
C ILE A 85 -3.58 16.27 -13.52
N TYR A 86 -3.64 16.21 -12.19
CA TYR A 86 -3.35 17.32 -11.31
C TYR A 86 -2.13 17.00 -10.45
N PHE A 87 -1.17 17.92 -10.37
CA PHE A 87 -0.01 17.77 -9.49
C PHE A 87 -0.19 18.57 -8.20
N PHE A 88 0.02 17.92 -7.05
CA PHE A 88 0.00 18.59 -5.75
C PHE A 88 1.31 18.36 -5.02
N GLY A 89 2.10 19.42 -4.80
CA GLY A 89 3.42 19.34 -4.18
C GLY A 89 4.59 19.58 -5.13
N GLY A 90 5.77 19.09 -4.75
CA GLY A 90 7.04 19.42 -5.41
C GLY A 90 7.66 20.73 -4.90
N LEU A 91 8.88 21.01 -5.36
CA LEU A 91 9.54 22.30 -5.11
C LEU A 91 8.91 23.41 -5.98
N PRO A 92 9.06 24.69 -5.59
CA PRO A 92 8.55 25.82 -6.39
C PRO A 92 8.96 25.71 -7.87
N GLY A 93 7.99 25.85 -8.76
CA GLY A 93 8.18 25.79 -10.22
C GLY A 93 8.24 24.38 -10.83
N VAL A 94 8.50 23.32 -10.03
CA VAL A 94 8.62 21.95 -10.56
C VAL A 94 7.28 21.43 -11.09
N ALA A 95 6.19 21.63 -10.36
CA ALA A 95 4.86 21.18 -10.77
C ALA A 95 4.39 21.88 -12.05
N LYS A 96 4.65 23.19 -12.16
CA LYS A 96 4.38 23.97 -13.36
C LYS A 96 5.13 23.41 -14.57
N LEU A 97 6.44 23.19 -14.44
CA LEU A 97 7.27 22.66 -15.52
C LEU A 97 6.85 21.24 -15.93
N ALA A 98 6.42 20.40 -14.97
CA ALA A 98 5.87 19.08 -15.26
C ALA A 98 4.59 19.18 -16.10
N CYS A 99 3.68 20.11 -15.76
CA CYS A 99 2.47 20.35 -16.54
C CYS A 99 2.77 20.82 -17.96
N GLU A 100 3.70 21.77 -18.13
CA GLU A 100 4.14 22.27 -19.43
C GLU A 100 4.69 21.14 -20.31
N LYS A 101 5.55 20.28 -19.75
CA LYS A 101 6.13 19.14 -20.47
C LYS A 101 5.10 18.08 -20.86
N ILE A 102 4.15 17.77 -19.98
CA ILE A 102 3.07 16.83 -20.30
C ILE A 102 2.22 17.37 -21.46
N ASN A 103 1.83 18.64 -21.40
CA ASN A 103 0.97 19.25 -22.40
C ASN A 103 1.68 19.47 -23.75
N ALA A 104 3.01 19.64 -23.75
CA ALA A 104 3.81 19.73 -24.97
C ALA A 104 3.95 18.38 -25.71
N ASP A 105 3.98 17.26 -24.98
CA ASP A 105 4.24 15.93 -25.55
C ASP A 105 3.05 15.30 -26.30
N ARG A 106 1.85 15.92 -26.25
CA ARG A 106 0.60 15.40 -26.85
C ARG A 106 0.43 13.88 -26.71
N GLY A 107 0.75 13.38 -25.51
CA GLY A 107 0.73 11.95 -25.18
C GLY A 107 -0.58 11.50 -24.54
N GLY A 108 -0.52 10.40 -23.81
CA GLY A 108 -1.67 9.81 -23.14
C GLY A 108 -2.16 10.52 -21.88
N MET A 109 -1.66 11.72 -21.63
CA MET A 109 -1.97 12.52 -20.45
C MET A 109 -2.14 13.98 -20.82
N GLN A 110 -2.99 14.66 -20.07
CA GLN A 110 -3.17 16.11 -20.12
C GLN A 110 -3.06 16.65 -18.70
N ALA A 111 -2.17 17.60 -18.46
CA ALA A 111 -2.10 18.29 -17.19
C ALA A 111 -3.17 19.38 -17.13
N VAL A 112 -4.09 19.26 -16.16
CA VAL A 112 -5.25 20.16 -15.99
C VAL A 112 -5.11 21.10 -14.79
N GLY A 113 -4.05 20.95 -14.01
CA GLY A 113 -3.73 21.88 -12.94
C GLY A 113 -2.54 21.43 -12.12
N TYR A 114 -2.03 22.36 -11.32
CA TYR A 114 -1.04 22.07 -10.30
C TYR A 114 -1.17 23.05 -9.14
N GLU A 115 -0.68 22.61 -7.98
CA GLU A 115 -0.52 23.47 -6.81
C GLU A 115 0.76 23.07 -6.05
N THR A 116 1.44 24.08 -5.52
CA THR A 116 2.61 23.89 -4.66
C THR A 116 2.30 24.51 -3.30
N PRO A 117 1.81 23.72 -2.32
CA PRO A 117 1.33 24.23 -1.04
C PRO A 117 2.48 24.68 -0.10
N GLY A 118 3.73 24.62 -0.57
CA GLY A 118 4.91 24.99 0.20
C GLY A 118 5.26 23.99 1.31
N PHE A 119 5.83 24.50 2.39
CA PHE A 119 6.19 23.72 3.57
C PHE A 119 5.20 24.01 4.69
N GLY A 120 4.50 22.98 5.16
CA GLY A 120 3.56 23.09 6.27
C GLY A 120 3.22 21.73 6.88
N THR A 121 2.31 21.76 7.83
CA THR A 121 1.58 20.60 8.36
C THR A 121 0.60 20.06 7.31
N VAL A 122 0.12 18.83 7.52
CA VAL A 122 -0.88 18.25 6.60
C VAL A 122 -2.16 19.11 6.62
N GLU A 123 -2.52 19.63 7.78
CA GLU A 123 -3.67 20.49 8.05
C GLU A 123 -3.59 21.79 7.26
N GLU A 124 -2.47 22.51 7.33
CA GLU A 124 -2.23 23.77 6.61
C GLU A 124 -2.33 23.58 5.09
N MET A 125 -1.88 22.42 4.59
CA MET A 125 -1.96 22.07 3.17
C MET A 125 -3.33 21.52 2.75
N SER A 126 -4.31 21.44 3.65
CA SER A 126 -5.64 20.84 3.43
C SER A 126 -6.76 21.88 3.43
N SER A 127 -6.50 23.07 2.89
CA SER A 127 -7.50 24.14 2.90
C SER A 127 -8.72 23.80 2.03
N PRO A 128 -9.93 24.27 2.38
CA PRO A 128 -11.11 24.07 1.54
C PRO A 128 -10.92 24.55 0.10
N GLU A 129 -10.17 25.64 -0.09
CA GLU A 129 -9.84 26.21 -1.40
C GLU A 129 -8.97 25.27 -2.22
N THR A 130 -7.96 24.64 -1.59
CA THR A 130 -7.11 23.63 -2.21
C THR A 130 -7.94 22.45 -2.72
N ILE A 131 -8.82 21.92 -1.87
CA ILE A 131 -9.69 20.80 -2.23
C ILE A 131 -10.68 21.18 -3.33
N ALA A 132 -11.25 22.39 -3.27
CA ALA A 132 -12.12 22.91 -4.31
C ALA A 132 -11.40 23.05 -5.65
N ALA A 133 -10.19 23.61 -5.67
CA ALA A 133 -9.38 23.76 -6.88
C ALA A 133 -9.07 22.40 -7.54
N ILE A 134 -8.68 21.40 -6.73
CA ILE A 134 -8.43 20.04 -7.21
C ILE A 134 -9.71 19.43 -7.81
N ASN A 135 -10.85 19.54 -7.12
CA ASN A 135 -12.11 18.97 -7.60
C ASN A 135 -12.62 19.68 -8.87
N GLN A 136 -12.50 21.00 -8.95
CA GLN A 136 -12.95 21.81 -10.10
C GLN A 136 -12.06 21.64 -11.34
N SER A 137 -10.81 21.20 -11.16
CA SER A 137 -9.90 20.92 -12.29
C SER A 137 -10.40 19.82 -13.23
N GLY A 138 -11.35 19.00 -12.76
CA GLY A 138 -11.82 17.83 -13.49
C GLY A 138 -10.79 16.72 -13.58
N ALA A 139 -9.74 16.71 -12.76
CA ALA A 139 -8.71 15.68 -12.83
C ALA A 139 -9.27 14.25 -12.69
N ASP A 140 -8.63 13.34 -13.41
CA ASP A 140 -8.85 11.90 -13.29
C ASP A 140 -7.79 11.27 -12.39
N PHE A 141 -6.59 11.87 -12.32
CA PHE A 141 -5.50 11.41 -11.47
C PHE A 141 -4.84 12.56 -10.71
N LEU A 142 -4.89 12.48 -9.38
CA LEU A 142 -4.17 13.37 -8.47
C LEU A 142 -2.83 12.74 -8.09
N VAL A 143 -1.76 13.40 -8.51
CA VAL A 143 -0.38 13.02 -8.18
C VAL A 143 0.11 13.87 -7.02
N VAL A 144 0.20 13.24 -5.84
CA VAL A 144 0.69 13.91 -4.64
C VAL A 144 2.20 13.70 -4.52
N ALA A 145 2.95 14.79 -4.64
CA ALA A 145 4.41 14.83 -4.65
C ALA A 145 4.98 15.50 -3.39
N LEU A 146 4.55 15.01 -2.22
CA LEU A 146 5.10 15.39 -0.90
C LEU A 146 6.15 14.38 -0.42
N ALA A 147 6.72 14.57 0.77
CA ALA A 147 7.46 13.49 1.44
C ALA A 147 6.52 12.30 1.73
N ALA A 148 7.01 11.05 1.66
CA ALA A 148 6.19 9.83 1.74
C ALA A 148 5.15 9.83 2.87
N ARG A 149 5.60 10.11 4.09
CA ARG A 149 4.72 10.22 5.28
C ARG A 149 3.63 11.28 5.11
N LYS A 150 4.02 12.52 4.79
CA LYS A 150 3.09 13.63 4.62
C LYS A 150 2.12 13.40 3.46
N GLY A 151 2.59 12.83 2.36
CA GLY A 151 1.77 12.54 1.19
C GLY A 151 0.68 11.50 1.46
N GLN A 152 1.03 10.41 2.12
CA GLN A 152 0.06 9.39 2.57
C GLN A 152 -0.97 9.97 3.54
N GLN A 153 -0.52 10.70 4.56
CA GLN A 153 -1.40 11.34 5.54
C GLN A 153 -2.31 12.38 4.90
N TRP A 154 -1.80 13.19 3.96
CA TRP A 154 -2.58 14.20 3.25
C TRP A 154 -3.67 13.57 2.40
N VAL A 155 -3.36 12.49 1.66
CA VAL A 155 -4.40 11.77 0.90
C VAL A 155 -5.42 11.17 1.84
N GLN A 156 -5.00 10.49 2.91
CA GLN A 156 -5.91 9.87 3.87
C GLN A 156 -6.86 10.90 4.50
N ARG A 157 -6.35 12.06 4.90
CA ARG A 157 -7.13 13.15 5.50
C ARG A 157 -8.19 13.71 4.54
N ASN A 158 -7.84 13.86 3.26
CA ASN A 158 -8.66 14.61 2.30
C ASN A 158 -9.48 13.72 1.36
N ARG A 159 -9.24 12.40 1.31
CA ARG A 159 -9.84 11.47 0.35
C ARG A 159 -11.36 11.53 0.27
N ASP A 160 -12.03 11.81 1.38
CA ASP A 160 -13.50 11.80 1.43
C ASP A 160 -14.07 13.06 0.77
N ALA A 161 -13.35 14.18 0.84
CA ALA A 161 -13.69 15.45 0.18
C ALA A 161 -13.19 15.51 -1.28
N LEU A 162 -12.22 14.68 -1.66
CA LEU A 162 -11.71 14.59 -3.02
C LEU A 162 -12.66 13.80 -3.94
N GLN A 163 -12.89 14.35 -5.13
CA GLN A 163 -13.72 13.77 -6.20
C GLN A 163 -12.88 13.19 -7.35
N VAL A 164 -11.56 13.25 -7.23
CA VAL A 164 -10.62 12.66 -8.19
C VAL A 164 -10.60 11.14 -8.00
N PRO A 165 -10.84 10.33 -9.05
CA PRO A 165 -11.00 8.90 -8.89
C PRO A 165 -9.66 8.21 -8.61
N LEU A 166 -8.57 8.63 -9.24
CA LEU A 166 -7.25 8.09 -8.97
C LEU A 166 -6.47 9.05 -8.07
N MET A 167 -5.90 8.53 -7.00
CA MET A 167 -5.02 9.28 -6.10
C MET A 167 -3.77 8.46 -5.85
N GLY A 168 -2.60 9.08 -5.83
CA GLY A 168 -1.37 8.36 -5.56
C GLY A 168 -0.26 9.26 -5.05
N HIS A 169 0.43 8.80 -4.02
CA HIS A 169 1.69 9.43 -3.61
C HIS A 169 2.80 8.94 -4.54
N LEU A 170 3.24 9.82 -5.46
CA LEU A 170 4.30 9.53 -6.43
C LEU A 170 5.42 10.58 -6.33
N GLY A 171 6.04 10.68 -5.15
CA GLY A 171 6.99 11.73 -4.76
C GLY A 171 7.94 12.21 -5.87
N ALA A 172 8.89 11.37 -6.29
CA ALA A 172 9.93 11.79 -7.23
C ALA A 172 9.46 11.89 -8.70
N VAL A 173 8.26 11.39 -9.03
CA VAL A 173 7.76 11.35 -10.40
C VAL A 173 7.66 12.76 -10.99
N ILE A 174 7.20 13.72 -10.19
CA ILE A 174 7.11 15.11 -10.65
C ILE A 174 8.46 15.68 -11.09
N ASN A 175 9.55 15.33 -10.40
CA ASN A 175 10.90 15.80 -10.73
C ASN A 175 11.43 15.14 -12.01
N PHE A 176 11.13 13.85 -12.21
CA PHE A 176 11.49 13.15 -13.45
C PHE A 176 10.73 13.71 -14.66
N VAL A 177 9.43 13.98 -14.50
CA VAL A 177 8.60 14.58 -15.56
C VAL A 177 9.07 16.01 -15.85
N ALA A 178 9.32 16.82 -14.83
CA ALA A 178 9.89 18.15 -14.96
C ALA A 178 11.32 18.12 -15.52
N GLY A 179 12.02 16.99 -15.50
CA GLY A 179 13.41 16.83 -15.93
C GLY A 179 14.41 17.55 -15.02
N THR A 180 14.03 17.87 -13.78
CA THR A 180 14.93 18.46 -12.79
C THR A 180 15.84 17.42 -12.15
N VAL A 181 15.48 16.15 -12.27
CA VAL A 181 16.30 15.00 -11.84
C VAL A 181 16.30 13.95 -12.95
N SER A 182 17.45 13.33 -13.21
CA SER A 182 17.56 12.29 -14.23
C SER A 182 17.17 10.93 -13.67
N ARG A 183 16.35 10.19 -14.43
CA ARG A 183 16.05 8.78 -14.13
C ARG A 183 17.31 7.93 -14.38
N ALA A 184 17.49 6.87 -13.59
CA ALA A 184 18.58 5.93 -13.82
C ALA A 184 18.45 5.27 -15.20
N PRO A 185 19.54 5.03 -15.94
CA PRO A 185 19.50 4.27 -17.19
C PRO A 185 18.87 2.88 -16.99
N VAL A 186 18.20 2.34 -18.01
CA VAL A 186 17.46 1.07 -17.91
C VAL A 186 18.31 -0.09 -17.40
N TRP A 187 19.59 -0.16 -17.78
CA TRP A 187 20.49 -1.20 -17.30
C TRP A 187 20.77 -1.09 -15.79
N VAL A 188 20.90 0.14 -15.25
CA VAL A 188 21.03 0.40 -13.80
C VAL A 188 19.74 0.04 -13.06
N GLN A 189 18.59 0.29 -13.69
CA GLN A 189 17.30 -0.10 -13.14
C GLN A 189 17.19 -1.62 -12.96
N LYS A 190 17.65 -2.37 -13.97
CA LYS A 190 17.63 -3.84 -13.95
C LYS A 190 18.61 -4.47 -12.95
N THR A 191 19.72 -3.80 -12.61
CA THR A 191 20.67 -4.30 -11.60
C THR A 191 20.24 -4.02 -10.17
N GLY A 192 19.20 -3.20 -9.95
CA GLY A 192 18.75 -2.79 -8.62
C GLY A 192 19.61 -1.70 -7.98
N LEU A 193 20.50 -1.05 -8.74
CA LEU A 193 21.39 0.02 -8.28
C LEU A 193 20.79 1.42 -8.41
N GLU A 194 19.47 1.53 -8.63
CA GLU A 194 18.78 2.83 -8.74
C GLU A 194 18.99 3.71 -7.52
N TRP A 195 19.09 3.13 -6.33
CA TRP A 195 19.37 3.89 -5.11
C TRP A 195 20.72 4.63 -5.18
N ALA A 196 21.74 4.01 -5.77
CA ALA A 196 23.06 4.63 -5.93
C ALA A 196 23.01 5.77 -6.97
N TRP A 197 22.27 5.56 -8.07
CA TRP A 197 21.99 6.62 -9.03
C TRP A 197 21.24 7.79 -8.38
N ARG A 198 20.25 7.51 -7.52
CA ARG A 198 19.50 8.53 -6.79
C ARG A 198 20.40 9.32 -5.82
N ILE A 199 21.38 8.69 -5.18
CA ILE A 199 22.37 9.40 -4.35
C ILE A 199 23.26 10.30 -5.21
N LYS A 200 23.67 9.84 -6.40
CA LYS A 200 24.45 10.67 -7.34
C LYS A 200 23.68 11.95 -7.72
N GLU A 201 22.41 11.81 -8.08
CA GLU A 201 21.58 12.93 -8.50
C GLU A 201 21.12 13.82 -7.32
N GLU A 202 20.89 13.22 -6.15
CA GLU A 202 20.46 13.92 -4.94
C GLU A 202 21.32 13.46 -3.74
N PRO A 203 22.51 14.06 -3.54
CA PRO A 203 23.47 13.60 -2.52
C PRO A 203 22.88 13.53 -1.12
N ALA A 204 21.99 14.46 -0.73
CA ALA A 204 21.34 14.47 0.58
C ALA A 204 20.61 13.16 0.94
N LEU A 205 20.23 12.35 -0.06
CA LEU A 205 19.58 11.05 0.16
C LEU A 205 20.50 9.98 0.76
N TRP A 206 21.83 10.18 0.78
CA TRP A 206 22.78 9.19 1.32
C TRP A 206 22.44 8.80 2.76
N ARG A 207 22.08 9.77 3.61
CA ARG A 207 21.72 9.55 5.02
C ARG A 207 20.49 8.66 5.15
N ARG A 208 19.48 8.90 4.31
CA ARG A 208 18.27 8.11 4.27
C ARG A 208 18.58 6.67 3.88
N TYR A 209 19.28 6.47 2.75
CA TYR A 209 19.61 5.12 2.27
C TYR A 209 20.49 4.34 3.24
N TRP A 210 21.40 5.01 3.93
CA TRP A 210 22.22 4.39 4.97
C TRP A 210 21.39 3.91 6.17
N ASN A 211 20.45 4.74 6.64
CA ASN A 211 19.53 4.37 7.72
C ASN A 211 18.56 3.26 7.29
N ASP A 212 18.01 3.36 6.08
CA ASP A 212 17.14 2.34 5.49
C ASP A 212 17.90 1.01 5.37
N GLY A 213 19.15 1.02 4.88
CA GLY A 213 20.00 -0.17 4.74
C GLY A 213 20.33 -0.84 6.07
N ARG A 214 20.67 -0.07 7.11
CA ARG A 214 20.85 -0.61 8.47
C ARG A 214 19.58 -1.24 9.01
N THR A 215 18.44 -0.63 8.76
CA THR A 215 17.14 -1.14 9.22
C THR A 215 16.75 -2.40 8.46
N LEU A 216 17.02 -2.45 7.15
CA LEU A 216 16.85 -3.64 6.33
C LEU A 216 17.68 -4.80 6.88
N LEU A 217 18.96 -4.58 7.19
CA LEU A 217 19.79 -5.63 7.77
C LEU A 217 19.19 -6.16 9.08
N LYS A 218 18.79 -5.26 10.00
CA LYS A 218 18.11 -5.66 11.23
C LYS A 218 16.85 -6.49 10.93
N LEU A 219 16.00 -6.03 10.02
CA LEU A 219 14.77 -6.71 9.63
C LEU A 219 15.03 -8.09 8.99
N LEU A 220 16.08 -8.21 8.18
CA LEU A 220 16.49 -9.48 7.59
C LEU A 220 16.84 -10.50 8.68
N TRP A 221 17.61 -10.09 9.69
CA TRP A 221 18.05 -10.96 10.78
C TRP A 221 16.94 -11.27 11.79
N SER A 222 16.15 -10.27 12.20
CA SER A 222 15.17 -10.42 13.27
C SER A 222 13.82 -10.97 12.81
N VAL A 223 13.45 -10.76 11.55
CA VAL A 223 12.13 -11.13 11.01
C VAL A 223 12.26 -12.09 9.83
N VAL A 224 12.94 -11.68 8.76
CA VAL A 224 12.84 -12.39 7.46
C VAL A 224 13.52 -13.75 7.50
N ILE A 225 14.72 -13.87 8.08
CA ILE A 225 15.40 -15.17 8.21
C ILE A 225 14.60 -16.14 9.10
N PRO A 226 14.13 -15.74 10.31
CA PRO A 226 13.23 -16.57 11.11
C PRO A 226 11.96 -16.99 10.36
N ALA A 227 11.30 -16.06 9.67
CA ALA A 227 10.08 -16.32 8.91
C ALA A 227 10.33 -17.25 7.73
N ALA A 228 11.41 -17.05 6.98
CA ALA A 228 11.81 -17.92 5.87
C ALA A 228 12.14 -19.34 6.36
N ARG A 229 12.79 -19.48 7.53
CA ARG A 229 13.04 -20.79 8.15
C ARG A 229 11.76 -21.46 8.61
N ALA A 230 10.82 -20.70 9.17
CA ALA A 230 9.52 -21.21 9.57
C ALA A 230 8.69 -21.64 8.37
N ALA A 231 8.72 -20.89 7.26
CA ALA A 231 8.03 -21.22 6.01
C ALA A 231 8.56 -22.50 5.33
N ARG A 232 9.79 -22.91 5.63
CA ARG A 232 10.36 -24.19 5.17
C ARG A 232 9.90 -25.40 5.99
N ARG A 233 9.24 -25.20 7.14
CA ARG A 233 8.66 -26.30 7.91
C ARG A 233 7.51 -26.92 7.12
N PRO A 234 7.27 -28.23 7.26
CA PRO A 234 6.16 -28.87 6.57
C PRO A 234 4.86 -28.16 6.96
N ALA A 235 4.12 -27.72 5.94
CA ALA A 235 2.76 -27.24 6.13
C ALA A 235 1.87 -28.40 6.64
N PRO A 236 0.73 -28.09 7.30
CA PRO A 236 -0.28 -29.09 7.63
C PRO A 236 -0.66 -29.93 6.39
N ALA A 237 -1.04 -31.18 6.60
CA ALA A 237 -1.53 -32.02 5.51
C ALA A 237 -2.83 -31.45 4.93
N ALA A 238 -3.12 -31.71 3.65
CA ALA A 238 -4.34 -31.24 2.99
C ALA A 238 -5.62 -31.54 3.79
N ALA A 239 -5.72 -32.75 4.36
CA ALA A 239 -6.84 -33.16 5.19
C ALA A 239 -7.08 -32.25 6.42
N GLN A 240 -6.03 -31.62 6.96
CA GLN A 240 -6.16 -30.68 8.09
C GLN A 240 -6.74 -29.33 7.66
N PHE A 241 -6.50 -28.92 6.41
CA PHE A 241 -7.14 -27.74 5.83
C PHE A 241 -8.60 -28.02 5.47
N ASP A 242 -8.90 -29.21 4.98
CA ASP A 242 -10.27 -29.62 4.64
C ASP A 242 -11.14 -29.73 5.90
N ALA A 243 -10.59 -30.30 6.96
CA ALA A 243 -11.23 -30.44 8.27
C ALA A 243 -11.26 -29.14 9.10
N ALA A 244 -10.69 -28.03 8.62
CA ALA A 244 -10.68 -26.77 9.35
C ALA A 244 -12.11 -26.25 9.58
N GLY A 245 -12.45 -25.93 10.82
CA GLY A 245 -13.70 -25.27 11.19
C GLY A 245 -13.62 -23.77 10.95
N MET A 246 -14.60 -23.22 10.23
CA MET A 246 -14.70 -21.81 9.89
C MET A 246 -16.17 -21.42 9.95
N GLU A 247 -16.62 -20.96 11.12
CA GLU A 247 -18.02 -20.62 11.36
C GLU A 247 -18.13 -19.13 11.71
N LEU A 248 -19.15 -18.45 11.16
CA LEU A 248 -19.51 -17.09 11.53
C LEU A 248 -20.83 -17.15 12.30
N ARG A 249 -20.80 -16.74 13.56
CA ARG A 249 -21.99 -16.54 14.39
C ARG A 249 -22.29 -15.06 14.49
N LEU A 250 -23.55 -14.72 14.32
CA LEU A 250 -24.05 -13.36 14.50
C LEU A 250 -24.83 -13.35 15.81
N ASP A 251 -24.23 -12.77 16.85
CA ASP A 251 -24.85 -12.66 18.17
C ASP A 251 -25.03 -11.21 18.57
N HIS A 252 -26.29 -10.77 18.73
CA HIS A 252 -26.64 -9.40 19.09
C HIS A 252 -25.89 -8.30 18.28
N GLY A 253 -25.59 -8.56 16.99
CA GLY A 253 -24.88 -7.65 16.09
C GLY A 253 -23.35 -7.82 16.07
N THR A 254 -22.78 -8.62 16.98
CA THR A 254 -21.38 -9.04 16.97
C THR A 254 -21.16 -10.13 15.92
N SER A 255 -20.11 -9.99 15.11
CA SER A 255 -19.63 -11.00 14.17
C SER A 255 -18.55 -11.83 14.86
N GLU A 256 -18.91 -13.01 15.35
CA GLU A 256 -17.98 -13.95 15.99
C GLU A 256 -17.53 -15.02 15.01
N LEU A 257 -16.23 -15.13 14.80
CA LEU A 257 -15.59 -16.08 13.91
C LEU A 257 -14.97 -17.21 14.75
N LEU A 258 -15.58 -18.39 14.75
CA LEU A 258 -15.07 -19.55 15.47
C LEU A 258 -14.17 -20.36 14.53
N LEU A 259 -12.90 -20.46 14.89
CA LEU A 259 -11.85 -21.00 14.03
C LEU A 259 -11.19 -22.23 14.64
N SER A 260 -11.05 -23.29 13.84
CA SER A 260 -10.35 -24.51 14.25
C SER A 260 -9.48 -25.09 13.13
N GLY A 261 -8.45 -25.84 13.52
CA GLY A 261 -7.58 -26.56 12.57
C GLY A 261 -6.55 -25.64 11.91
N ALA A 262 -6.43 -25.70 10.57
CA ALA A 262 -5.45 -24.98 9.78
C ALA A 262 -6.11 -24.10 8.70
N ILE A 263 -5.73 -22.82 8.63
CA ILE A 263 -6.27 -21.87 7.64
C ILE A 263 -5.12 -21.35 6.77
N GLY A 264 -5.25 -21.45 5.45
CA GLY A 264 -4.21 -20.98 4.55
C GLY A 264 -4.59 -21.04 3.08
N GLN A 265 -3.58 -21.02 2.22
CA GLN A 265 -3.74 -21.05 0.77
C GLN A 265 -4.65 -22.18 0.26
N PRO A 266 -4.59 -23.43 0.79
CA PRO A 266 -5.45 -24.52 0.30
C PRO A 266 -6.96 -24.28 0.50
N ASN A 267 -7.36 -23.61 1.60
CA ASN A 267 -8.76 -23.33 1.92
C ASN A 267 -9.10 -21.82 1.91
N ILE A 268 -8.28 -21.02 1.20
CA ILE A 268 -8.36 -19.55 1.20
C ILE A 268 -9.69 -19.02 0.64
N GLY A 269 -10.33 -19.76 -0.27
CA GLY A 269 -11.64 -19.41 -0.82
C GLY A 269 -12.70 -19.33 0.28
N ARG A 270 -12.84 -20.40 1.07
CA ARG A 270 -13.74 -20.45 2.25
C ARG A 270 -13.43 -19.33 3.23
N TRP A 271 -12.14 -19.13 3.54
CA TRP A 271 -11.69 -18.09 4.44
C TRP A 271 -12.13 -16.69 3.98
N ARG A 272 -11.84 -16.33 2.72
CA ARG A 272 -12.19 -15.01 2.18
C ARG A 272 -13.70 -14.79 2.10
N SER A 273 -14.47 -15.83 1.74
CA SER A 273 -15.94 -15.76 1.74
C SER A 273 -16.51 -15.52 3.14
N LEU A 274 -15.92 -16.14 4.17
CA LEU A 274 -16.31 -15.93 5.56
C LEU A 274 -15.98 -14.51 6.03
N LEU A 275 -14.75 -14.02 5.76
CA LEU A 275 -14.35 -12.66 6.11
C LEU A 275 -15.20 -11.61 5.39
N ALA A 276 -15.59 -11.85 4.14
CA ALA A 276 -16.48 -10.96 3.40
C ALA A 276 -17.88 -10.87 4.02
N GLN A 277 -18.39 -11.96 4.61
CA GLN A 277 -19.64 -11.95 5.35
C GLN A 277 -19.49 -11.17 6.67
N ALA A 278 -18.42 -11.42 7.44
CA ALA A 278 -18.14 -10.66 8.66
C ALA A 278 -17.94 -9.15 8.42
N ALA A 279 -17.41 -8.78 7.25
CA ALA A 279 -17.26 -7.39 6.83
C ALA A 279 -18.59 -6.65 6.64
N GLN A 280 -19.69 -7.36 6.33
CA GLN A 280 -21.02 -6.77 6.14
C GLN A 280 -21.71 -6.39 7.46
N GLY A 281 -21.28 -6.97 8.58
CA GLY A 281 -21.78 -6.62 9.91
C GLY A 281 -21.46 -5.18 10.30
N GLN A 282 -22.24 -4.63 11.25
CA GLN A 282 -22.02 -3.28 11.79
C GLN A 282 -21.44 -3.28 13.20
N GLY A 283 -21.60 -4.38 13.95
CA GLY A 283 -21.08 -4.50 15.31
C GLY A 283 -19.64 -5.01 15.37
N PRO A 284 -19.16 -5.34 16.58
CA PRO A 284 -17.81 -5.83 16.82
C PRO A 284 -17.46 -7.07 15.99
N VAL A 285 -16.18 -7.26 15.70
CA VAL A 285 -15.65 -8.48 15.11
C VAL A 285 -14.76 -9.19 16.13
N VAL A 286 -15.08 -10.43 16.45
CA VAL A 286 -14.32 -11.25 17.39
C VAL A 286 -13.87 -12.52 16.67
N LEU A 287 -12.58 -12.84 16.75
CA LEU A 287 -12.04 -14.11 16.26
C LEU A 287 -11.71 -14.99 17.45
N ASP A 288 -12.43 -16.09 17.62
CA ASP A 288 -12.07 -17.12 18.58
C ASP A 288 -11.10 -18.13 17.95
N CYS A 289 -9.87 -18.06 18.42
CA CYS A 289 -8.75 -18.88 17.96
C CYS A 289 -8.43 -20.04 18.90
N ALA A 290 -9.31 -20.39 19.86
CA ALA A 290 -9.06 -21.43 20.86
C ALA A 290 -8.63 -22.77 20.25
N GLN A 291 -9.21 -23.13 19.10
CA GLN A 291 -8.92 -24.38 18.38
C GLN A 291 -8.11 -24.17 17.10
N LEU A 292 -7.68 -22.94 16.80
CA LEU A 292 -6.89 -22.62 15.63
C LEU A 292 -5.42 -22.96 15.89
N THR A 293 -4.87 -23.87 15.09
CA THR A 293 -3.51 -24.41 15.28
C THR A 293 -2.49 -23.80 14.31
N TRP A 294 -2.94 -23.39 13.13
CA TRP A 294 -2.04 -22.93 12.08
C TRP A 294 -2.70 -21.90 11.15
N ILE A 295 -1.92 -20.89 10.76
CA ILE A 295 -2.33 -19.85 9.81
C ILE A 295 -1.14 -19.37 8.96
N ASP A 296 -1.32 -19.26 7.63
CA ASP A 296 -0.29 -18.71 6.74
C ASP A 296 -0.45 -17.22 6.38
N SER A 297 0.50 -16.72 5.60
CA SER A 297 0.53 -15.34 5.11
C SER A 297 -0.63 -14.98 4.20
N ALA A 298 -1.22 -15.92 3.46
CA ALA A 298 -2.37 -15.62 2.60
C ALA A 298 -3.63 -15.40 3.46
N ALA A 299 -3.82 -16.24 4.47
CA ALA A 299 -4.89 -16.11 5.44
C ALA A 299 -4.74 -14.84 6.29
N VAL A 300 -3.55 -14.60 6.86
CA VAL A 300 -3.25 -13.37 7.62
C VAL A 300 -3.39 -12.13 6.74
N GLY A 301 -2.91 -12.15 5.49
CA GLY A 301 -3.10 -11.03 4.57
C GLY A 301 -4.57 -10.69 4.33
N SER A 302 -5.43 -11.70 4.21
CA SER A 302 -6.89 -11.50 4.09
C SER A 302 -7.48 -10.95 5.40
N LEU A 303 -6.96 -11.39 6.55
CA LEU A 303 -7.39 -10.91 7.86
C LEU A 303 -7.02 -9.45 8.11
N ILE A 304 -5.84 -9.02 7.67
CA ILE A 304 -5.38 -7.63 7.72
C ILE A 304 -6.34 -6.71 6.96
N LEU A 305 -6.91 -7.17 5.84
CA LEU A 305 -7.89 -6.39 5.09
C LEU A 305 -9.22 -6.22 5.84
N LEU A 306 -9.71 -7.29 6.51
CA LEU A 306 -10.89 -7.17 7.37
C LEU A 306 -10.63 -6.23 8.55
N TYR A 307 -9.47 -6.35 9.20
CA TYR A 307 -9.05 -5.46 10.27
C TYR A 307 -9.02 -3.98 9.83
N ALA A 308 -8.47 -3.70 8.65
CA ALA A 308 -8.45 -2.36 8.08
C ALA A 308 -9.85 -1.82 7.80
N ALA A 309 -10.78 -2.67 7.33
CA ALA A 309 -12.19 -2.31 7.16
C ALA A 309 -12.87 -2.01 8.52
N CYS A 310 -12.58 -2.80 9.55
CA CYS A 310 -13.09 -2.56 10.91
C CYS A 310 -12.61 -1.22 11.46
N MET A 311 -11.30 -0.91 11.33
CA MET A 311 -10.77 0.40 11.75
C MET A 311 -11.41 1.56 11.00
N ALA A 312 -11.56 1.46 9.68
CA ALA A 312 -12.20 2.50 8.89
C ALA A 312 -13.65 2.75 9.30
N ALA A 313 -14.37 1.69 9.68
CA ALA A 313 -15.75 1.75 10.17
C ALA A 313 -15.86 1.99 11.68
N LYS A 314 -14.74 2.15 12.41
CA LYS A 314 -14.69 2.25 13.88
C LYS A 314 -15.40 1.09 14.58
N ARG A 315 -15.30 -0.12 14.02
CA ARG A 315 -15.84 -1.35 14.60
C ARG A 315 -14.82 -1.94 15.57
N PRO A 316 -15.22 -2.29 16.81
CA PRO A 316 -14.33 -2.97 17.73
C PRO A 316 -13.83 -4.31 17.17
N TRP A 317 -12.61 -4.68 17.56
CA TRP A 317 -11.93 -5.89 17.09
C TRP A 317 -11.28 -6.62 18.24
N ALA A 318 -11.37 -7.94 18.27
CA ALA A 318 -10.58 -8.76 19.16
C ALA A 318 -10.21 -10.11 18.53
N ILE A 319 -9.00 -10.60 18.83
CA ILE A 319 -8.63 -12.01 18.67
C ILE A 319 -8.51 -12.60 20.07
N ILE A 320 -9.35 -13.58 20.39
CA ILE A 320 -9.40 -14.23 21.70
C ILE A 320 -8.81 -15.65 21.62
N ASN A 321 -8.30 -16.11 22.76
CA ASN A 321 -7.74 -17.45 22.93
C ASN A 321 -6.62 -17.89 21.94
N PRO A 322 -5.74 -17.01 21.41
CA PRO A 322 -4.68 -17.48 20.53
C PRO A 322 -3.62 -18.25 21.33
N SER A 323 -3.33 -19.48 20.90
CA SER A 323 -2.24 -20.29 21.47
C SER A 323 -0.87 -19.62 21.30
N ALA A 324 0.13 -19.99 22.11
CA ALA A 324 1.48 -19.46 21.99
C ALA A 324 2.11 -19.71 20.60
N SER A 325 1.83 -20.88 20.00
CA SER A 325 2.24 -21.20 18.63
C SER A 325 1.59 -20.26 17.62
N LEU A 326 0.30 -19.98 17.76
CA LEU A 326 -0.42 -19.08 16.86
C LEU A 326 0.11 -17.64 16.99
N ARG A 327 0.29 -17.13 18.21
CA ARG A 327 0.90 -15.80 18.45
C ARG A 327 2.25 -15.68 17.74
N ARG A 328 3.08 -16.71 17.82
CA ARG A 328 4.38 -16.75 17.12
C ARG A 328 4.24 -16.70 15.60
N GLN A 329 3.21 -17.34 15.03
CA GLN A 329 2.95 -17.25 13.59
C GLN A 329 2.60 -15.82 13.18
N PHE A 330 1.74 -15.12 13.93
CA PHE A 330 1.43 -13.70 13.70
C PHE A 330 2.68 -12.81 13.80
N GLU A 331 3.55 -13.01 14.80
CA GLU A 331 4.81 -12.26 14.94
C GLU A 331 5.75 -12.43 13.74
N LEU A 332 5.90 -13.67 13.25
CA LEU A 332 6.76 -13.96 12.08
C LEU A 332 6.28 -13.27 10.81
N MET A 333 4.98 -12.95 10.75
CA MET A 333 4.35 -12.21 9.65
C MET A 333 4.24 -10.70 9.93
N CYS A 334 4.83 -10.21 11.02
CA CYS A 334 4.68 -8.82 11.50
C CYS A 334 3.22 -8.39 11.72
N ALA A 335 2.35 -9.33 12.06
CA ALA A 335 0.91 -9.15 12.22
C ALA A 335 0.46 -9.25 13.68
N GLN A 336 1.38 -9.21 14.65
CA GLN A 336 1.07 -9.32 16.08
C GLN A 336 0.15 -8.21 16.61
N TYR A 337 0.13 -7.06 15.94
CA TYR A 337 -0.77 -5.96 16.26
C TYR A 337 -2.26 -6.34 16.10
N LEU A 338 -2.58 -7.36 15.28
CA LEU A 338 -3.95 -7.86 15.17
C LEU A 338 -4.44 -8.55 16.46
N LEU A 339 -3.51 -8.94 17.34
CA LEU A 339 -3.82 -9.56 18.62
C LEU A 339 -4.16 -8.51 19.69
N GLU A 340 -3.91 -7.23 19.41
CA GLU A 340 -4.27 -6.12 20.29
C GLU A 340 -5.73 -5.72 19.99
N PRO A 341 -6.59 -5.60 21.02
CA PRO A 341 -7.97 -5.20 20.81
C PRO A 341 -8.09 -3.78 20.25
N LEU A 342 -8.96 -3.58 19.26
CA LEU A 342 -9.45 -2.25 18.90
C LEU A 342 -10.69 -1.95 19.72
N ARG A 343 -10.67 -0.81 20.40
CA ARG A 343 -11.79 -0.33 21.22
C ARG A 343 -12.79 0.46 20.41
#